data_AF-A0A6I5KZX8-F1
#
_entry.id   AF-A0A6I5KZX8-F1
#
_cell.length_a   1.000
_cell.length_b   1.000
_cell.length_c   1.000
_cell.angle_alpha   90.00
_cell.angle_beta   90.00
_cell.angle_gamma   90.00
#
_symmetry.space_group_name_H-M   'P 1'
#
loop_
_entity.id
_entity.type
_entity.pdbx_description
1 polymer ?
#
loop_
_entity_poly.entity_id
_entity_poly.type
_entity_poly.pdbx_seq_one_letter_code
_entity_poly.pdbx_strand_id
1 'polypeptide(L)'
;MTNKNLELDYQKEIAKIHYYSQYDTSDFNLVIETSLQLKKHGYDDSQINFYVGRAYQELNQQEQAIEFYQKSISTVDAYSNWTKELSSNNLGNIYFDIDSYDECIEVCKSNIANANNDLYKANALYLVAHSYYLKTFKLMKISPTYTSQLIKCLQKAEENVLKALEMQPENVDYLVLAGSMYKKGLELDAGFSVKAKHYLKKAATLGDNQAKQLLNQF
;
A
#
# COMPACT_ATOMS: atom_id res chain seq x y z
N MET A 1 -24.81 -38.04 -2.13
CA MET A 1 -25.10 -37.13 -0.98
C MET A 1 -23.83 -36.50 -0.40
N THR A 2 -22.75 -36.37 -1.17
CA THR A 2 -21.40 -36.14 -0.60
C THR A 2 -20.88 -34.70 -0.73
N ASN A 3 -21.43 -33.85 -1.59
CA ASN A 3 -20.83 -32.53 -1.87
C ASN A 3 -21.24 -31.43 -0.86
N LYS A 4 -22.48 -31.47 -0.36
CA LYS A 4 -23.04 -30.40 0.48
C LYS A 4 -22.43 -30.33 1.89
N ASN A 5 -21.95 -31.45 2.42
CA ASN A 5 -21.28 -31.49 3.73
C ASN A 5 -19.85 -30.93 3.66
N LEU A 6 -19.13 -31.18 2.56
CA LEU A 6 -17.81 -30.62 2.29
C LEU A 6 -17.86 -29.11 2.06
N GLU A 7 -18.87 -28.64 1.32
CA GLU A 7 -19.10 -27.21 1.10
C GLU A 7 -19.48 -26.47 2.41
N LEU A 8 -20.29 -27.09 3.28
CA LEU A 8 -20.62 -26.54 4.60
C LEU A 8 -19.39 -26.46 5.53
N ASP A 9 -18.47 -27.44 5.43
CA ASP A 9 -17.23 -27.47 6.19
C ASP A 9 -16.27 -26.35 5.74
N TYR A 10 -16.13 -26.14 4.43
CA TYR A 10 -15.37 -25.01 3.87
C TYR A 10 -15.91 -23.65 4.34
N GLN A 11 -17.23 -23.42 4.24
CA GLN A 11 -17.81 -22.13 4.63
C GLN A 11 -17.65 -21.83 6.13
N LYS A 12 -17.64 -22.87 6.96
CA LYS A 12 -17.38 -22.73 8.39
C LYS A 12 -15.92 -22.37 8.67
N GLU A 13 -14.98 -23.07 8.04
CA GLU A 13 -13.55 -22.81 8.24
C GLU A 13 -13.13 -21.45 7.64
N ILE A 14 -13.71 -21.02 6.51
CA ILE A 14 -13.41 -19.70 5.95
C ILE A 14 -13.95 -18.56 6.83
N ALA A 15 -15.12 -18.74 7.45
CA ALA A 15 -15.66 -17.78 8.42
C ALA A 15 -14.75 -17.67 9.66
N LYS A 16 -14.20 -18.80 10.11
CA LYS A 16 -13.21 -18.84 11.19
C LYS A 16 -11.93 -18.12 10.79
N ILE A 17 -11.37 -18.42 9.61
CA ILE A 17 -10.19 -17.72 9.07
C ILE A 17 -10.43 -16.21 9.00
N HIS A 18 -11.58 -15.80 8.46
CA HIS A 18 -11.97 -14.40 8.37
C HIS A 18 -11.95 -13.73 9.76
N TYR A 19 -12.60 -14.35 10.74
CA TYR A 19 -12.67 -13.87 12.11
C TYR A 19 -11.27 -13.68 12.73
N TYR A 20 -10.42 -14.71 12.70
CA TYR A 20 -9.07 -14.64 13.27
C TYR A 20 -8.09 -13.80 12.46
N SER A 21 -8.42 -13.45 11.22
CA SER A 21 -7.63 -12.49 10.46
C SER A 21 -7.98 -11.04 10.83
N GLN A 22 -9.24 -10.71 11.15
CA GLN A 22 -9.71 -9.31 11.21
C GLN A 22 -9.88 -8.71 12.61
N TYR A 23 -10.05 -9.53 13.65
CA TYR A 23 -10.43 -9.04 14.98
C TYR A 23 -9.32 -9.24 16.03
N ASP A 24 -9.37 -8.46 17.11
CA ASP A 24 -8.38 -8.40 18.22
C ASP A 24 -7.99 -9.75 18.86
N THR A 25 -8.72 -10.84 18.59
CA THR A 25 -8.33 -12.21 18.95
C THR A 25 -7.30 -12.83 17.99
N SER A 26 -6.70 -12.04 17.09
CA SER A 26 -5.87 -12.48 15.97
C SER A 26 -4.91 -13.63 16.32
N ASP A 27 -5.16 -14.79 15.72
CA ASP A 27 -4.24 -15.94 15.74
C ASP A 27 -3.83 -16.25 14.31
N PHE A 28 -2.78 -15.56 13.85
CA PHE A 28 -2.29 -15.68 12.48
C PHE A 28 -1.69 -17.05 12.18
N ASN A 29 -1.16 -17.75 13.20
CA ASN A 29 -0.71 -19.13 13.03
C ASN A 29 -1.88 -20.07 12.76
N LEU A 30 -3.00 -19.91 13.49
CA LEU A 30 -4.23 -20.65 13.23
C LEU A 30 -4.80 -20.36 11.85
N VAL A 31 -4.77 -19.09 11.40
CA VAL A 31 -5.17 -18.71 10.04
C VAL A 31 -4.34 -19.47 9.02
N ILE A 32 -3.01 -19.47 9.16
CA ILE A 32 -2.11 -20.19 8.25
C ILE A 32 -2.40 -21.69 8.28
N GLU A 33 -2.45 -22.31 9.46
CA GLU A 33 -2.67 -23.75 9.59
C GLU A 33 -3.99 -24.18 8.95
N THR A 34 -5.09 -23.52 9.32
CA THR A 34 -6.43 -23.84 8.82
C THR A 34 -6.50 -23.66 7.30
N SER A 35 -5.94 -22.57 6.79
CA SER A 35 -5.87 -22.29 5.35
C SER A 35 -5.06 -23.34 4.59
N LEU A 36 -3.91 -23.75 5.10
CA LEU A 36 -3.08 -24.78 4.48
C LEU A 36 -3.75 -26.16 4.52
N GLN A 37 -4.54 -26.46 5.55
CA GLN A 37 -5.37 -27.67 5.59
C GLN A 37 -6.46 -27.64 4.50
N LEU A 38 -7.18 -26.53 4.33
CA LEU A 38 -8.18 -26.36 3.26
C LEU A 38 -7.57 -26.59 1.87
N LYS A 39 -6.36 -26.05 1.62
CA LYS A 39 -5.63 -26.27 0.36
C LYS A 39 -5.32 -27.74 0.09
N LYS A 40 -4.95 -28.52 1.11
CA LYS A 40 -4.73 -29.98 0.97
C LYS A 40 -6.01 -30.73 0.57
N HIS A 41 -7.18 -30.17 0.88
CA HIS A 41 -8.48 -30.70 0.48
C HIS A 41 -9.00 -30.15 -0.85
N GLY A 42 -8.17 -29.41 -1.59
CA GLY A 42 -8.49 -28.88 -2.93
C GLY A 42 -9.09 -27.48 -2.94
N TYR A 43 -9.17 -26.81 -1.79
CA TYR A 43 -9.64 -25.43 -1.69
C TYR A 43 -8.44 -24.47 -1.78
N ASP A 44 -8.12 -24.00 -2.99
CA ASP A 44 -7.01 -23.08 -3.26
C ASP A 44 -7.47 -21.87 -4.09
N ASP A 45 -8.46 -21.15 -3.55
CA ASP A 45 -9.00 -19.92 -4.15
C ASP A 45 -8.23 -18.66 -3.72
N SER A 46 -8.53 -17.53 -4.36
CA SER A 46 -7.87 -16.25 -4.11
C SER A 46 -8.12 -15.74 -2.70
N GLN A 47 -9.28 -16.05 -2.09
CA GLN A 47 -9.63 -15.62 -0.74
C GLN A 47 -8.73 -16.29 0.31
N ILE A 48 -8.52 -17.60 0.21
CA ILE A 48 -7.59 -18.33 1.07
C ILE A 48 -6.17 -17.76 0.91
N ASN A 49 -5.72 -17.57 -0.33
CA ASN A 49 -4.39 -17.02 -0.58
C ASN A 49 -4.23 -15.60 0.01
N PHE A 50 -5.25 -14.75 -0.09
CA PHE A 50 -5.25 -13.44 0.55
C PHE A 50 -5.10 -13.52 2.08
N TYR A 51 -5.88 -14.38 2.75
CA TYR A 51 -5.82 -14.48 4.21
C TYR A 51 -4.47 -15.03 4.71
N VAL A 52 -3.90 -15.99 3.99
CA VAL A 52 -2.56 -16.51 4.32
C VAL A 52 -1.50 -15.44 4.11
N GLY A 53 -1.54 -14.71 2.99
CA GLY A 53 -0.61 -13.61 2.74
C GLY A 53 -0.67 -12.53 3.82
N ARG A 54 -1.89 -12.20 4.28
CA ARG A 54 -2.08 -11.27 5.40
C ARG A 54 -1.55 -11.81 6.71
N ALA A 55 -1.83 -13.06 7.06
CA ALA A 55 -1.30 -13.66 8.28
C ALA A 55 0.23 -13.65 8.30
N TYR A 56 0.88 -13.96 7.18
CA TYR A 56 2.34 -13.86 7.08
C TYR A 56 2.85 -12.42 7.20
N GLN A 57 2.16 -11.45 6.60
CA GLN A 57 2.52 -10.03 6.73
C GLN A 57 2.51 -9.59 8.19
N GLU A 58 1.45 -9.92 8.94
CA GLU A 58 1.31 -9.58 10.36
C GLU A 58 2.34 -10.27 11.26
N LEU A 59 2.83 -11.45 10.83
CA LEU A 59 3.93 -12.17 11.47
C LEU A 59 5.32 -11.69 11.01
N ASN A 60 5.41 -10.61 10.24
CA ASN A 60 6.64 -10.07 9.65
C ASN A 60 7.39 -11.07 8.73
N GLN A 61 6.68 -12.02 8.14
CA GLN A 61 7.21 -12.98 7.17
C GLN A 61 6.93 -12.47 5.74
N GLN A 62 7.71 -11.47 5.32
CA GLN A 62 7.45 -10.69 4.12
C GLN A 62 7.54 -11.51 2.83
N GLU A 63 8.51 -12.43 2.71
CA GLU A 63 8.69 -13.25 1.52
C GLU A 63 7.47 -14.16 1.27
N GLN A 64 6.98 -14.82 2.32
CA GLN A 64 5.78 -15.64 2.25
C GLN A 64 4.54 -14.78 1.96
N ALA A 65 4.42 -13.60 2.59
CA ALA A 65 3.32 -12.69 2.32
C ALA A 65 3.26 -12.28 0.84
N ILE A 66 4.41 -11.96 0.24
CA ILE A 66 4.54 -11.62 -1.18
C ILE A 66 4.06 -12.78 -2.05
N GLU A 67 4.53 -14.01 -1.81
CA GLU A 67 4.16 -15.20 -2.58
C GLU A 67 2.64 -15.41 -2.58
N PHE A 68 2.02 -15.36 -1.40
CA PHE A 68 0.59 -15.60 -1.25
C PHE A 68 -0.27 -14.46 -1.82
N TYR A 69 0.18 -13.21 -1.72
CA TYR A 69 -0.51 -12.10 -2.39
C TYR A 69 -0.41 -12.18 -3.90
N GLN A 70 0.75 -12.53 -4.47
CA GLN A 70 0.88 -12.76 -5.91
C GLN A 70 -0.04 -13.89 -6.38
N LYS A 71 -0.11 -14.98 -5.61
CA LYS A 71 -1.01 -16.10 -5.90
C LYS A 71 -2.48 -15.67 -5.87
N SER A 72 -2.88 -14.93 -4.84
CA SER A 72 -4.23 -14.34 -4.74
C SER A 72 -4.57 -13.48 -5.97
N ILE A 73 -3.66 -12.58 -6.38
CA ILE A 73 -3.85 -11.71 -7.55
C ILE A 73 -4.00 -12.51 -8.84
N SER A 74 -3.21 -13.58 -9.02
CA SER A 74 -3.23 -14.40 -10.23
C SER A 74 -4.42 -15.36 -10.34
N THR A 75 -5.07 -15.67 -9.22
CA THR A 75 -6.16 -16.63 -9.16
C THR A 75 -7.46 -16.00 -9.68
N VAL A 76 -8.15 -16.71 -10.59
CA VAL A 76 -9.39 -16.25 -11.21
C VAL A 76 -10.54 -17.14 -10.74
N ASP A 77 -11.35 -16.61 -9.84
CA ASP A 77 -12.51 -17.28 -9.24
C ASP A 77 -13.59 -16.25 -8.84
N ALA A 78 -14.60 -16.70 -8.10
CA ALA A 78 -15.73 -15.88 -7.64
C ALA A 78 -15.33 -14.74 -6.66
N TYR A 79 -14.15 -14.83 -6.04
CA TYR A 79 -13.64 -13.87 -5.06
C TYR A 79 -12.59 -12.91 -5.64
N SER A 80 -12.11 -13.21 -6.85
CA SER A 80 -11.03 -12.47 -7.52
C SER A 80 -11.25 -10.95 -7.61
N ASN A 81 -12.50 -10.49 -7.74
CA ASN A 81 -12.80 -9.05 -7.84
C ASN A 81 -12.35 -8.25 -6.62
N TRP A 82 -12.68 -8.71 -5.41
CA TRP A 82 -12.33 -7.97 -4.18
C TRP A 82 -10.94 -8.32 -3.67
N THR A 83 -10.51 -9.58 -3.84
CA THR A 83 -9.20 -10.05 -3.36
C THR A 83 -8.04 -9.44 -4.14
N LYS A 84 -8.18 -9.21 -5.46
CA LYS A 84 -7.13 -8.61 -6.28
C LYS A 84 -6.76 -7.20 -5.81
N GLU A 85 -7.75 -6.35 -5.55
CA GLU A 85 -7.53 -4.97 -5.11
C GLU A 85 -6.82 -4.93 -3.76
N LEU A 86 -7.31 -5.71 -2.79
CA LEU A 86 -6.72 -5.81 -1.45
C LEU A 86 -5.30 -6.38 -1.47
N SER A 87 -5.11 -7.49 -2.18
CA SER A 87 -3.80 -8.15 -2.27
C SER A 87 -2.79 -7.24 -2.95
N SER A 88 -3.19 -6.50 -3.99
CA SER A 88 -2.31 -5.53 -4.65
C SER A 88 -1.97 -4.36 -3.74
N ASN A 89 -2.92 -3.87 -2.93
CA ASN A 89 -2.65 -2.80 -1.98
C ASN A 89 -1.64 -3.24 -0.90
N ASN A 90 -1.85 -4.42 -0.32
CA ASN A 90 -0.95 -4.95 0.71
C ASN A 90 0.43 -5.30 0.15
N LEU A 91 0.48 -5.88 -1.06
CA LEU A 91 1.73 -6.15 -1.75
C LEU A 91 2.51 -4.86 -2.05
N GLY A 92 1.81 -3.78 -2.43
CA GLY A 92 2.40 -2.45 -2.60
C GLY A 92 3.02 -1.91 -1.31
N ASN A 93 2.34 -2.05 -0.17
CA ASN A 93 2.90 -1.68 1.14
C ASN A 93 4.15 -2.50 1.49
N ILE A 94 4.12 -3.83 1.31
CA ILE A 94 5.27 -4.67 1.60
C ILE A 94 6.47 -4.26 0.76
N TYR A 95 6.30 -4.08 -0.55
CA TYR A 95 7.40 -3.63 -1.41
C TYR A 95 7.93 -2.25 -1.02
N PHE A 96 7.06 -1.35 -0.57
CA PHE A 96 7.47 -0.06 -0.04
C PHE A 96 8.32 -0.21 1.24
N ASP A 97 7.89 -1.03 2.18
CA ASP A 97 8.55 -1.24 3.48
C ASP A 97 9.94 -1.89 3.34
N ILE A 98 10.16 -2.69 2.30
CA ILE A 98 11.46 -3.30 1.99
C ILE A 98 12.31 -2.49 1.00
N ASP A 99 11.98 -1.21 0.79
CA ASP A 99 12.67 -0.29 -0.13
C ASP A 99 12.69 -0.74 -1.62
N SER A 100 11.82 -1.68 -2.00
CA SER A 100 11.64 -2.17 -3.37
C SER A 100 10.67 -1.26 -4.14
N TYR A 101 11.10 0.00 -4.31
CA TYR A 101 10.24 1.07 -4.83
C TYR A 101 9.78 0.85 -6.27
N ASP A 102 10.54 0.15 -7.11
CA ASP A 102 10.14 -0.10 -8.50
C ASP A 102 9.00 -1.13 -8.56
N GLU A 103 9.10 -2.21 -7.80
CA GLU A 103 8.06 -3.22 -7.62
C GLU A 103 6.80 -2.63 -6.99
N CYS A 104 6.97 -1.78 -5.97
CA CYS A 104 5.86 -1.02 -5.36
C CYS A 104 5.11 -0.19 -6.42
N ILE A 105 5.84 0.60 -7.22
CA ILE A 105 5.26 1.45 -8.26
C ILE A 105 4.49 0.62 -9.29
N GLU A 106 5.04 -0.51 -9.74
CA GLU A 106 4.38 -1.33 -10.76
C GLU A 106 3.10 -1.99 -10.24
N VAL A 107 3.12 -2.56 -9.03
CA VAL A 107 1.90 -3.12 -8.41
C VAL A 107 0.87 -2.04 -8.15
N CYS A 108 1.26 -0.88 -7.61
CA CYS A 108 0.33 0.21 -7.33
C CYS A 108 -0.27 0.81 -8.60
N LYS A 109 0.48 0.97 -9.69
CA LYS A 109 -0.09 1.43 -10.97
C LYS A 109 -1.11 0.45 -11.54
N SER A 110 -0.82 -0.84 -11.47
CA SER A 110 -1.79 -1.88 -11.86
C SER A 110 -3.06 -1.76 -11.01
N ASN A 111 -2.92 -1.56 -9.69
CA ASN A 111 -4.07 -1.35 -8.82
C ASN A 111 -4.85 -0.07 -9.17
N ILE A 112 -4.19 1.06 -9.41
CA ILE A 112 -4.84 2.34 -9.76
C ILE A 112 -5.69 2.22 -11.03
N ALA A 113 -5.23 1.43 -12.01
CA ALA A 113 -5.92 1.23 -13.27
C ALA A 113 -7.17 0.34 -13.15
N ASN A 114 -7.17 -0.60 -12.19
CA ASN A 114 -8.17 -1.67 -12.10
C ASN A 114 -9.06 -1.62 -10.85
N ALA A 115 -8.68 -0.86 -9.83
CA ALA A 115 -9.42 -0.80 -8.57
C ALA A 115 -10.72 -0.01 -8.72
N ASN A 116 -11.79 -0.55 -8.14
CA ASN A 116 -13.10 0.08 -8.00
C ASN A 116 -13.22 0.84 -6.68
N ASN A 117 -12.39 0.49 -5.68
CA ASN A 117 -12.41 1.15 -4.37
C ASN A 117 -11.50 2.40 -4.35
N ASP A 118 -12.12 3.56 -4.10
CA ASP A 118 -11.43 4.84 -4.05
C ASP A 118 -10.39 4.94 -2.92
N LEU A 119 -10.63 4.31 -1.77
CA LEU A 119 -9.67 4.28 -0.66
C LEU A 119 -8.40 3.53 -1.05
N TYR A 120 -8.52 2.35 -1.68
CA TYR A 120 -7.34 1.57 -2.11
C TYR A 120 -6.60 2.22 -3.26
N LYS A 121 -7.32 2.90 -4.16
CA LYS A 121 -6.74 3.67 -5.25
C LYS A 121 -5.97 4.90 -4.73
N ALA A 122 -6.54 5.63 -3.77
CA ALA A 122 -5.87 6.75 -3.12
C ALA A 122 -4.61 6.29 -2.37
N ASN A 123 -4.67 5.16 -1.65
CA ASN A 123 -3.48 4.60 -0.99
C ASN A 123 -2.40 4.19 -2.00
N ALA A 124 -2.78 3.55 -3.11
CA ALA A 124 -1.83 3.20 -4.17
C ALA A 124 -1.17 4.44 -4.80
N LEU A 125 -1.93 5.52 -5.03
CA LEU A 125 -1.39 6.80 -5.50
C LEU A 125 -0.38 7.39 -4.51
N TYR A 126 -0.70 7.35 -3.21
CA TYR A 126 0.21 7.77 -2.16
C TYR A 126 1.52 6.96 -2.15
N LEU A 127 1.46 5.63 -2.21
CA LEU A 127 2.65 4.77 -2.26
C LEU A 127 3.52 5.03 -3.49
N VAL A 128 2.91 5.26 -4.66
CA VAL A 128 3.64 5.67 -5.87
C VAL A 128 4.34 7.01 -5.66
N ALA A 129 3.63 8.00 -5.10
CA ALA A 129 4.21 9.30 -4.83
C ALA A 129 5.40 9.21 -3.87
N HIS A 130 5.23 8.46 -2.77
CA HIS A 130 6.25 8.30 -1.75
C HIS A 130 7.47 7.54 -2.29
N SER A 131 7.24 6.49 -3.08
CA SER A 131 8.32 5.74 -3.75
C SER A 131 9.16 6.65 -4.66
N TYR A 132 8.55 7.50 -5.48
CA TYR A 132 9.30 8.47 -6.30
C TYR A 132 10.04 9.52 -5.45
N TYR A 133 9.43 9.97 -4.36
CA TYR A 133 10.09 10.89 -3.42
C TYR A 133 11.34 10.25 -2.80
N LEU A 134 11.25 9.02 -2.30
CA LEU A 134 12.40 8.30 -1.72
C LEU A 134 13.49 7.97 -2.76
N LYS A 135 13.10 7.61 -3.99
CA LYS A 135 14.05 7.47 -5.11
C LYS A 135 14.83 8.77 -5.38
N THR A 136 14.22 9.94 -5.17
CA THR A 136 14.92 11.23 -5.28
C THR A 136 16.08 11.31 -4.28
N PHE A 137 15.87 10.92 -3.02
CA PHE A 137 16.95 10.92 -2.02
C PHE A 137 18.04 9.90 -2.32
N LYS A 138 17.67 8.70 -2.80
CA LYS A 138 18.63 7.67 -3.19
C LYS A 138 19.56 8.18 -4.31
N LEU A 139 19.01 8.88 -5.31
CA LEU A 139 19.79 9.50 -6.39
C LEU A 139 20.70 10.62 -5.89
N MET A 140 20.22 11.49 -4.97
CA MET A 140 21.04 12.56 -4.39
C MET A 140 22.27 12.03 -3.65
N LYS A 141 22.16 10.87 -2.98
CA LYS A 141 23.27 10.21 -2.28
C LYS A 141 24.35 9.69 -3.23
N ILE A 142 23.98 9.31 -4.46
CA ILE A 142 24.91 8.75 -5.45
C ILE A 142 25.68 9.87 -6.16
N SER A 143 24.97 10.87 -6.71
CA SER A 143 25.60 12.09 -7.22
C SER A 143 24.61 13.26 -7.26
N PRO A 144 24.98 14.45 -6.75
CA PRO A 144 24.18 15.66 -6.89
C PRO A 144 23.97 16.12 -8.34
N THR A 145 24.74 15.59 -9.30
CA THR A 145 24.70 16.00 -10.72
C THR A 145 23.52 15.41 -11.52
N TYR A 146 22.70 14.54 -10.93
CA TYR A 146 21.51 13.96 -11.58
C TYR A 146 20.28 14.88 -11.57
N THR A 147 20.48 16.19 -11.71
CA THR A 147 19.43 17.21 -11.53
C THR A 147 18.17 16.92 -12.37
N SER A 148 18.33 16.47 -13.62
CA SER A 148 17.19 16.16 -14.49
C SER A 148 16.40 14.91 -14.07
N GLN A 149 17.04 13.89 -13.51
CA GLN A 149 16.36 12.69 -13.00
C GLN A 149 15.68 12.97 -11.67
N LEU A 150 16.34 13.75 -10.80
CA LEU A 150 15.78 14.20 -9.53
C LEU A 150 14.48 15.00 -9.74
N ILE A 151 14.50 15.98 -10.65
CA ILE A 151 13.32 16.78 -11.00
C ILE A 151 12.20 15.88 -11.54
N LYS A 152 12.52 14.91 -12.41
CA LYS A 152 11.51 13.95 -12.91
C LYS A 152 10.88 13.11 -11.80
N CYS A 153 11.67 12.64 -10.83
CA CYS A 153 11.13 11.92 -9.68
C CYS A 153 10.21 12.80 -8.84
N LEU A 154 10.60 14.05 -8.55
CA LEU A 154 9.77 15.00 -7.82
C LEU A 154 8.46 15.34 -8.56
N GLN A 155 8.51 15.54 -9.88
CA GLN A 155 7.32 15.79 -10.69
C GLN A 155 6.34 14.61 -10.65
N LYS A 156 6.85 13.38 -10.79
CA LYS A 156 6.02 12.18 -10.69
C LYS A 156 5.45 12.00 -9.28
N ALA A 157 6.23 12.31 -8.25
CA ALA A 157 5.74 12.30 -6.89
C ALA A 157 4.61 13.33 -6.71
N GLU A 158 4.79 14.56 -7.22
CA GLU A 158 3.78 15.64 -7.14
C GLU A 158 2.48 15.24 -7.80
N GLU A 159 2.56 14.71 -9.03
CA GLU A 159 1.39 14.27 -9.78
C GLU A 159 0.55 13.25 -8.98
N ASN A 160 1.19 12.26 -8.35
CA ASN A 160 0.49 11.19 -7.67
C ASN A 160 -0.07 11.61 -6.30
N VAL A 161 0.67 12.41 -5.52
CA VAL A 161 0.18 12.88 -4.21
C VAL A 161 -1.00 13.85 -4.36
N LEU A 162 -1.00 14.67 -5.42
CA LEU A 162 -2.14 15.55 -5.71
C LEU A 162 -3.40 14.77 -6.06
N LYS A 163 -3.29 13.73 -6.90
CA LYS A 163 -4.42 12.82 -7.18
C LYS A 163 -4.92 12.11 -5.93
N ALA A 164 -4.01 11.67 -5.04
CA ALA A 164 -4.40 11.07 -3.76
C ALA A 164 -5.17 12.07 -2.87
N LEU A 165 -4.74 13.33 -2.84
CA LEU A 165 -5.41 14.42 -2.10
C LEU A 165 -6.74 14.85 -2.72
N GLU A 166 -6.93 14.74 -4.04
CA GLU A 166 -8.25 14.94 -4.67
C GLU A 166 -9.26 13.92 -4.15
N MET A 167 -8.83 12.68 -3.92
CA MET A 167 -9.67 11.60 -3.40
C MET A 167 -9.87 11.69 -1.88
N GLN A 168 -8.82 12.08 -1.14
CA GLN A 168 -8.86 12.23 0.32
C GLN A 168 -8.19 13.53 0.77
N PRO A 169 -8.91 14.66 0.72
CA PRO A 169 -8.33 15.98 0.96
C PRO A 169 -7.80 16.24 2.37
N GLU A 170 -8.25 15.45 3.35
CA GLU A 170 -7.91 15.57 4.77
C GLU A 170 -7.02 14.45 5.28
N ASN A 171 -6.54 13.56 4.39
CA ASN A 171 -5.60 12.53 4.79
C ASN A 171 -4.26 13.17 5.17
N VAL A 172 -3.88 13.04 6.44
CA VAL A 172 -2.73 13.70 7.04
C VAL A 172 -1.42 13.26 6.39
N ASP A 173 -1.26 11.96 6.13
CA ASP A 173 -0.03 11.42 5.54
C ASP A 173 0.21 12.00 4.14
N TYR A 174 -0.86 12.18 3.36
CA TYR A 174 -0.78 12.71 2.01
C TYR A 174 -0.40 14.20 2.04
N LEU A 175 -0.96 14.95 2.99
CA LEU A 175 -0.63 16.36 3.21
C LEU A 175 0.82 16.55 3.67
N VAL A 176 1.30 15.69 4.57
CA VAL A 176 2.69 15.71 5.07
C VAL A 176 3.67 15.37 3.94
N LEU A 177 3.38 14.35 3.13
CA LEU A 177 4.21 13.99 1.98
C LEU A 177 4.27 15.14 0.97
N ALA A 178 3.12 15.70 0.57
CA ALA A 178 3.07 16.84 -0.34
C ALA A 178 3.88 18.03 0.20
N GLY A 179 3.68 18.37 1.47
CA GLY A 179 4.42 19.42 2.16
C GLY A 179 5.94 19.21 2.16
N SER A 180 6.38 17.98 2.46
CA SER A 180 7.78 17.58 2.49
C SER A 180 8.43 17.64 1.09
N MET A 181 7.71 17.18 0.07
CA MET A 181 8.17 17.23 -1.31
C MET A 181 8.37 18.65 -1.83
N TYR A 182 7.41 19.55 -1.58
CA TYR A 182 7.56 20.94 -2.02
C TYR A 182 8.65 21.68 -1.25
N LYS A 183 8.86 21.36 0.05
CA LYS A 183 10.04 21.85 0.77
C LYS A 183 11.32 21.39 0.09
N LYS A 184 11.40 20.13 -0.33
CA LYS A 184 12.57 19.60 -1.01
C LYS A 184 12.79 20.24 -2.39
N GLY A 185 11.72 20.48 -3.13
CA GLY A 185 11.77 21.21 -4.40
C GLY A 185 12.30 22.65 -4.24
N LEU A 186 12.05 23.30 -3.11
CA LEU A 186 12.61 24.62 -2.82
C LEU A 186 14.12 24.61 -2.62
N GLU A 187 14.64 23.62 -1.90
CA GLU A 187 16.09 23.45 -1.70
C GLU A 187 16.84 23.25 -3.02
N LEU A 188 16.14 22.82 -4.08
CA LEU A 188 16.68 22.57 -5.41
C LEU A 188 16.39 23.71 -6.41
N ASP A 189 15.94 24.88 -5.94
CA ASP A 189 15.57 26.05 -6.76
C ASP A 189 14.51 25.76 -7.84
N ALA A 190 13.56 24.87 -7.52
CA ALA A 190 12.53 24.42 -8.46
C ALA A 190 11.18 25.17 -8.33
N GLY A 191 11.09 26.27 -7.54
CA GLY A 191 9.97 27.22 -7.61
C GLY A 191 8.65 26.84 -6.89
N PHE A 192 8.70 26.13 -5.76
CA PHE A 192 7.52 25.48 -5.15
C PHE A 192 7.00 26.07 -3.79
N SER A 193 7.33 27.29 -3.40
CA SER A 193 7.29 27.69 -1.97
C SER A 193 5.89 27.81 -1.36
N VAL A 194 4.93 28.27 -2.17
CA VAL A 194 3.57 28.58 -1.73
C VAL A 194 2.79 27.30 -1.44
N LYS A 195 2.98 26.25 -2.26
CA LYS A 195 2.29 24.97 -2.10
C LYS A 195 2.78 24.21 -0.86
N ALA A 196 4.08 24.25 -0.55
CA ALA A 196 4.64 23.61 0.65
C ALA A 196 3.98 24.07 1.95
N LYS A 197 3.93 25.40 2.14
CA LYS A 197 3.35 26.01 3.34
C LYS A 197 1.85 25.74 3.45
N HIS A 198 1.13 25.69 2.34
CA HIS A 198 -0.31 25.39 2.34
C HIS A 198 -0.59 23.98 2.90
N TYR A 199 0.04 22.94 2.35
CA TYR A 199 -0.22 21.56 2.76
C TYR A 199 0.24 21.27 4.19
N LEU A 200 1.41 21.77 4.59
CA LEU A 200 1.90 21.58 5.96
C LEU A 200 1.03 22.32 6.99
N LYS A 201 0.53 23.52 6.67
CA LYS A 201 -0.44 24.21 7.54
C LYS A 201 -1.70 23.39 7.71
N LYS A 202 -2.24 22.82 6.63
CA LYS A 202 -3.43 21.97 6.68
C LYS A 202 -3.21 20.73 7.55
N ALA A 203 -2.11 20.00 7.37
CA ALA A 203 -1.76 18.86 8.21
C ALA A 203 -1.60 19.26 9.69
N ALA A 204 -0.92 20.38 9.97
CA ALA A 204 -0.74 20.90 11.32
C ALA A 204 -2.08 21.27 12.00
N THR A 205 -3.04 21.85 11.26
CA THR A 205 -4.38 22.15 11.78
C THR A 205 -5.19 20.89 12.09
N LEU A 206 -4.91 19.79 11.38
CA LEU A 206 -5.50 18.47 11.66
C LEU A 206 -4.78 17.72 12.80
N GLY A 207 -3.80 18.36 13.45
CA GLY A 207 -3.17 17.86 14.67
C GLY A 207 -1.77 17.28 14.48
N ASP A 208 -1.28 17.14 13.24
CA ASP A 208 -0.01 16.47 12.99
C ASP A 208 1.19 17.23 13.55
N ASN A 209 2.04 16.53 14.30
CA ASN A 209 3.18 17.14 15.00
C ASN A 209 4.39 17.28 14.08
N GLN A 210 4.58 16.37 13.12
CA GLN A 210 5.66 16.46 12.15
C GLN A 210 5.47 17.69 11.24
N ALA A 211 4.25 17.95 10.78
CA ALA A 211 3.90 19.11 10.00
C ALA A 211 4.19 20.42 10.75
N LYS A 212 3.83 20.51 12.05
CA LYS A 212 4.16 21.66 12.91
C LYS A 212 5.67 21.89 12.99
N GLN A 213 6.44 20.82 13.18
CA GLN A 213 7.90 20.91 13.23
C GLN A 213 8.49 21.36 11.89
N LEU A 214 8.01 20.82 10.77
CA LEU A 214 8.46 21.20 9.43
C LEU A 214 8.13 22.66 9.11
N LEU A 215 6.98 23.18 9.56
CA LEU A 215 6.61 24.59 9.39
C LEU A 215 7.59 25.56 10.08
N ASN A 216 8.15 25.18 11.23
CA ASN A 216 9.12 25.99 11.96
C ASN A 216 10.48 26.11 11.26
N GLN A 217 10.69 25.36 10.17
CA GLN A 217 11.94 25.32 9.40
C GLN A 217 11.87 26.15 8.11
N PHE A 218 10.81 26.94 7.91
CA PHE A 218 10.63 27.89 6.79
C PHE A 218 10.70 29.34 7.24
#